data_AF-A0A832MD01-F1
#
_entry.id   AF-A0A832MD01-F1
#
_cell.length_a   1.000
_cell.length_b   1.000
_cell.length_c   1.000
_cell.angle_alpha   90.00
_cell.angle_beta   90.00
_cell.angle_gamma   90.00
#
_symmetry.space_group_name_H-M   'P 1'
#
loop_
_entity.id
_entity.type
_entity.pdbx_description
1 polymer ?
#
loop_
_entity_poly.entity_id
_entity_poly.type
_entity_poly.pdbx_seq_one_letter_code
_entity_poly.pdbx_strand_id
1 'polypeptide(L)'
;IWLGISGCGKTGLATGFLIRAIEQGYRGRYVLFADLVNELYGAVADHSEAQVLKKYLSYDPLLIDQIGYVEVEPVQVGLFFTLMHRRHKK
;
A
#
# COMPACT_ATOMS: atom_id res chain seq x y z
N ILE A 1 -8.56 -9.17 -2.42
CA ILE A 1 -9.08 -7.80 -2.24
C ILE A 1 -10.31 -7.91 -1.35
N TRP A 2 -10.36 -7.16 -0.24
CA TRP A 2 -11.50 -7.19 0.70
C TRP A 2 -12.38 -5.97 0.43
N LEU A 3 -13.64 -6.16 0.05
CA LEU A 3 -14.59 -5.09 -0.27
C LEU A 3 -15.81 -5.15 0.65
N GLY A 4 -16.34 -3.99 1.06
CA GLY A 4 -17.59 -3.88 1.83
C GLY A 4 -17.65 -2.63 2.70
N ILE A 5 -18.79 -2.38 3.35
CA ILE A 5 -19.05 -1.22 4.22
C ILE A 5 -18.09 -1.14 5.42
N SER A 6 -17.80 0.07 5.92
CA SER A 6 -16.99 0.24 7.13
C SER A 6 -17.57 -0.56 8.31
N GLY A 7 -16.71 -1.05 9.20
CA GLY A 7 -17.14 -1.80 10.39
C GLY A 7 -17.30 -3.32 10.23
N CYS A 8 -17.24 -3.92 9.03
CA CYS A 8 -17.35 -5.38 8.87
C CYS A 8 -16.09 -6.20 9.24
N GLY A 9 -15.12 -5.63 9.96
CA GLY A 9 -13.91 -6.37 10.37
C GLY A 9 -12.89 -6.67 9.27
N LYS A 10 -13.00 -6.08 8.07
CA LYS A 10 -12.07 -6.27 6.94
C LYS A 10 -10.61 -5.99 7.34
N THR A 11 -10.37 -4.86 7.98
CA THR A 11 -9.04 -4.48 8.49
C THR A 11 -8.52 -5.52 9.48
N GLY A 12 -9.37 -5.97 10.42
CA GLY A 12 -8.98 -6.98 11.41
C GLY A 12 -8.56 -8.31 10.77
N LEU A 13 -9.35 -8.82 9.81
CA LEU A 13 -9.02 -10.03 9.08
C LEU A 13 -7.73 -9.87 8.26
N ALA A 14 -7.61 -8.79 7.49
CA ALA A 14 -6.44 -8.54 6.67
C ALA A 14 -5.16 -8.37 7.51
N THR A 15 -5.25 -7.70 8.65
CA THR A 15 -4.14 -7.58 9.62
C THR A 15 -3.80 -8.95 10.21
N GLY A 16 -4.77 -9.82 10.50
CA GLY A 16 -4.51 -11.19 10.93
C GLY A 16 -3.67 -11.99 9.92
N PHE A 17 -4.00 -11.90 8.62
CA PHE A 17 -3.17 -12.49 7.56
C PHE A 17 -1.77 -11.89 7.51
N LEU A 18 -1.66 -10.58 7.66
CA LEU A 18 -0.37 -9.89 7.67
C LEU A 18 0.51 -10.35 8.84
N ILE A 19 -0.05 -10.42 10.05
CA ILE A 19 0.63 -10.91 11.25
C ILE A 19 1.13 -12.34 11.02
N ARG A 20 0.26 -13.22 10.50
CA ARG A 20 0.64 -14.61 10.23
C ARG A 20 1.78 -14.73 9.21
N ALA A 21 1.81 -13.88 8.19
CA ALA A 21 2.92 -13.85 7.25
C ALA A 21 4.21 -13.35 7.92
N ILE A 22 4.14 -12.33 8.77
CA ILE A 22 5.31 -11.84 9.52
C ILE A 22 5.85 -12.93 10.45
N GLU A 23 4.98 -13.68 11.13
CA GLU A 23 5.37 -14.84 11.97
C GLU A 23 6.11 -15.93 11.18
N GLN A 24 5.85 -16.05 9.88
CA GLN A 24 6.53 -16.99 8.99
C GLN A 24 7.85 -16.44 8.43
N GLY A 25 8.27 -15.24 8.86
CA GLY A 25 9.52 -14.60 8.44
C GLY A 25 9.39 -13.67 7.23
N TYR A 26 8.18 -13.43 6.71
CA TYR A 26 7.97 -12.50 5.60
C TYR A 26 8.07 -11.04 6.05
N ARG A 27 8.58 -10.17 5.17
CA ARG A 27 8.68 -8.73 5.45
C ARG A 27 7.37 -8.05 5.09
N GLY A 28 6.42 -8.05 6.02
CA GLY A 28 5.11 -7.44 5.84
C GLY A 28 5.04 -5.94 6.14
N ARG A 29 4.13 -5.22 5.47
CA ARG A 29 3.83 -3.82 5.75
C ARG A 29 2.33 -3.53 5.67
N TYR A 30 1.81 -2.86 6.68
CA TYR A 30 0.50 -2.18 6.66
C TYR A 30 0.70 -0.70 6.33
N VAL A 31 -0.15 -0.15 5.48
CA VAL A 31 -0.18 1.29 5.16
C VAL A 31 -1.60 1.72 4.79
N LEU A 32 -2.01 2.91 5.22
CA LEU A 32 -3.24 3.51 4.74
C LEU A 32 -3.05 4.02 3.31
N PHE A 33 -4.08 3.95 2.48
CA PHE A 33 -4.01 4.46 1.11
C PHE A 33 -3.63 5.95 1.06
N ALA A 34 -4.16 6.76 1.98
CA ALA A 34 -3.83 8.19 2.11
C ALA A 34 -2.31 8.41 2.30
N ASP A 35 -1.74 7.71 3.29
CA ASP A 35 -0.33 7.85 3.66
C ASP A 35 0.58 7.37 2.54
N LEU A 36 0.22 6.26 1.88
CA LEU A 36 0.98 5.72 0.76
C LEU A 36 1.03 6.72 -0.39
N VAL A 37 -0.11 7.30 -0.77
CA VAL A 37 -0.14 8.28 -1.86
C VAL A 37 0.60 9.55 -1.47
N ASN A 38 0.44 10.04 -0.25
CA ASN A 38 1.18 11.21 0.23
C ASN A 38 2.70 10.97 0.21
N GLU A 39 3.18 9.80 0.65
CA GLU A 39 4.60 9.45 0.60
C GLU A 39 5.10 9.35 -0.85
N LEU A 40 4.33 8.73 -1.74
CA LEU A 40 4.68 8.65 -3.16
C LEU A 40 4.69 10.03 -3.84
N TYR A 41 3.73 10.89 -3.54
CA TYR A 41 3.64 12.23 -4.09
C TYR A 41 4.77 13.13 -3.58
N GLY A 42 5.05 13.09 -2.27
CA GLY A 42 6.22 13.76 -1.68
C GLY A 42 7.52 13.31 -2.33
N ALA A 43 7.62 12.01 -2.65
CA ALA A 43 8.79 11.44 -3.32
C ALA A 43 9.04 11.98 -4.73
N VAL A 44 8.00 12.48 -5.41
CA VAL A 44 8.15 13.15 -6.72
C VAL A 44 8.79 14.53 -6.53
N ALA A 45 8.38 15.26 -5.49
CA ALA A 45 8.86 16.60 -5.22
C ALA A 45 10.32 16.65 -4.77
N ASP A 46 10.79 15.60 -4.09
CA ASP A 46 12.17 15.48 -3.61
C ASP A 46 13.07 14.58 -4.50
N HIS A 47 12.55 14.14 -5.65
CA HIS A 47 13.23 13.23 -6.59
C HIS A 47 13.71 11.90 -5.98
N SER A 48 13.01 11.41 -4.95
CA SER A 48 13.28 10.14 -4.26
C SER A 48 12.31 9.01 -4.63
N GLU A 49 11.51 9.17 -5.70
CA GLU A 49 10.44 8.24 -6.08
C GLU A 49 10.97 6.81 -6.29
N ALA A 50 12.18 6.65 -6.81
CA ALA A 50 12.81 5.35 -7.01
C ALA A 50 13.11 4.64 -5.68
N GLN A 51 13.52 5.38 -4.65
CA GLN A 51 13.83 4.85 -3.33
C GLN A 51 12.56 4.41 -2.60
N VAL A 52 11.52 5.25 -2.64
CA VAL A 52 10.22 4.95 -2.03
C VAL A 52 9.56 3.77 -2.73
N LEU A 53 9.57 3.71 -4.07
CA LEU A 53 9.09 2.54 -4.80
C LEU A 53 9.87 1.27 -4.43
N LYS A 54 11.20 1.34 -4.35
CA LYS A 54 12.03 0.18 -3.97
C LYS A 54 11.71 -0.30 -2.56
N LYS A 55 11.48 0.61 -1.61
CA LYS A 55 11.02 0.28 -0.25
C LYS A 55 9.72 -0.50 -0.30
N TYR A 56 8.69 -0.01 -0.99
CA TYR A 56 7.39 -0.68 -1.07
C TYR A 56 7.39 -1.98 -1.88
N LEU A 57 8.30 -2.13 -2.84
CA LEU A 57 8.51 -3.37 -3.59
C LEU A 57 9.29 -4.43 -2.80
N SER A 58 10.00 -4.03 -1.75
CA SER A 58 10.78 -4.95 -0.90
C SER A 58 9.93 -5.72 0.10
N TYR A 59 8.70 -5.29 0.36
CA TYR A 59 7.77 -5.99 1.24
C TYR A 59 7.09 -7.16 0.51
N ASP A 60 6.97 -8.31 1.19
CA ASP A 60 6.34 -9.50 0.64
C ASP A 60 4.80 -9.33 0.66
N PRO A 61 4.11 -9.32 1.82
CA PRO A 61 2.74 -8.81 1.89
C PRO A 61 2.75 -7.29 2.13
N LEU A 62 2.17 -6.55 1.19
CA LEU A 62 1.83 -5.14 1.35
C LEU A 62 0.32 -5.02 1.51
N LEU A 63 -0.14 -4.73 2.72
CA LEU A 63 -1.53 -4.50 3.05
C LEU A 63 -1.84 -3.01 2.96
N ILE A 64 -2.66 -2.64 1.97
CA ILE A 64 -3.12 -1.27 1.72
C ILE A 64 -4.59 -1.21 2.13
N ASP A 65 -4.90 -0.37 3.11
CA ASP A 65 -6.25 -0.25 3.67
C ASP A 65 -6.90 1.10 3.33
N GLN A 66 -8.22 1.17 3.50
CA GLN A 66 -9.03 2.39 3.31
C GLN A 66 -8.95 3.01 1.91
N ILE A 67 -8.78 2.18 0.88
CA ILE A 67 -8.85 2.60 -0.52
C ILE A 67 -10.30 3.06 -0.79
N GLY A 68 -10.50 4.37 -0.97
CA GLY A 68 -11.81 4.96 -1.30
C GLY A 68 -12.34 6.02 -0.33
N TYR A 69 -11.64 6.33 0.77
CA TYR A 69 -12.04 7.40 1.71
C TYR A 69 -11.31 8.73 1.48
N VAL A 70 -10.42 8.79 0.48
CA VAL A 70 -9.58 9.96 0.23
C VAL A 70 -9.88 10.47 -1.18
N GLU A 71 -10.20 11.76 -1.29
CA GLU A 71 -10.18 12.47 -2.57
C GLU A 71 -8.73 12.69 -2.97
N VAL A 72 -8.22 11.80 -3.82
CA VAL A 72 -6.86 11.87 -4.34
C VAL A 72 -6.92 12.40 -5.76
N GLU A 73 -6.15 13.46 -6.05
CA GLU A 73 -6.07 13.96 -7.43
C GLU A 73 -5.45 12.89 -8.35
N PRO A 74 -5.94 12.73 -9.59
CA PRO A 74 -5.42 11.76 -10.55
C PRO A 74 -3.89 11.82 -10.73
N VAL A 75 -3.30 13.01 -10.62
CA VAL A 75 -1.86 13.23 -10.74
C VAL A 75 -1.07 12.55 -9.61
N GLN A 76 -1.63 12.47 -8.41
CA GLN A 76 -0.98 11.90 -7.22
C GLN A 76 -1.00 10.35 -7.27
N VAL A 77 -1.92 9.75 -8.05
CA VAL A 77 -2.10 8.29 -8.12
C VAL A 77 -1.17 7.60 -9.13
N GLY A 78 -0.49 8.34 -10.01
CA GLY A 78 0.32 7.75 -11.09
C GLY A 78 1.41 6.78 -10.60
N LEU A 79 2.14 7.16 -9.54
CA LEU A 79 3.15 6.30 -8.92
C LEU A 79 2.53 5.10 -8.20
N PHE A 80 1.33 5.25 -7.62
CA PHE A 80 0.61 4.13 -7.01
C PHE A 80 0.27 3.06 -8.05
N PHE A 81 -0.22 3.44 -9.23
CA PHE A 81 -0.47 2.48 -10.31
C PHE A 81 0.83 1.80 -10.78
N THR A 82 1.94 2.54 -10.84
CA THR A 82 3.26 1.99 -11.15
C THR A 82 3.69 0.95 -10.12
N LEU A 83 3.50 1.22 -8.83
CA LEU A 83 3.77 0.27 -7.74
C LEU A 83 2.94 -1.00 -7.90
N MET A 84 1.62 -0.88 -8.11
CA MET A 84 0.72 -2.02 -8.26
C MET A 84 1.08 -2.88 -9.48
N HIS A 85 1.38 -2.25 -10.62
CA HIS A 85 1.80 -2.95 -11.83
C HIS A 85 3.10 -3.76 -11.63
N ARG A 86 4.09 -3.17 -10.96
CA ARG A 86 5.35 -3.87 -10.65
C ARG A 86 5.15 -5.03 -9.69
N ARG A 87 4.23 -4.91 -8.72
CA ARG A 87 3.90 -6.00 -7.77
C ARG A 87 3.10 -7.13 -8.41
N HIS A 88 2.28 -6.85 -9.42
CA HIS A 88 1.51 -7.88 -10.14
C HIS A 88 2.37 -8.70 -11.10
N LYS A 89 3.47 -8.14 -11.63
CA LYS A 89 4.39 -8.83 -12.56
C LYS A 89 5.44 -9.70 -11.86
N LYS A 90 5.46 -9.73 -10.53
CA LYS A 90 6.41 -10.49 -9.73
C LYS A 90 5.79 -11.82 -9.32
#